data_AF-A0A6G0Q1I5-F1
#
_entry.id   AF-A0A6G0Q1I5-F1
#
_cell.length_a   1.000
_cell.length_b   1.000
_cell.length_c   1.000
_cell.angle_alpha   90.00
_cell.angle_beta   90.00
_cell.angle_gamma   90.00
#
_symmetry.space_group_name_H-M   'P 1'
#
loop_
_entity.id
_entity.type
_entity.pdbx_description
1 polymer ?
#
loop_
_entity_poly.entity_id
_entity_poly.type
_entity_poly.pdbx_seq_one_letter_code
_entity_poly.pdbx_strand_id
1 'polypeptide(L)'
;MYSKTVRTRYNPATWMLECIGAGVGHGSQDSMDFVDYFKNSPYNQLLETNVAKEGITTPSPDLPEVMFGKKREASSMTQMKFVVGRFFQMYWRTPSYSLTRMYLAVFLGLLFGLIFVSNDSYASYSGLNSGVGIALMSSLFNSMTVFQSVMPLTCAERESFYRERASQTYNAFWYFMASTLAELPYCFISSLIFVVIFFFMVGFSGFETFFRRCSCLTWMSTAYTAIYGDQRPTCIDELLSSHVGTRLAKRVNPITTVAVSKLEMRS
;
A
#
# COMPACT_ATOMS: atom_id res chain seq x y z
N MET A 1 43.34 -21.59 -28.04
CA MET A 1 42.23 -22.44 -27.57
C MET A 1 42.32 -22.46 -26.04
N TYR A 2 41.67 -21.50 -25.38
CA TYR A 2 41.68 -21.41 -23.91
C TYR A 2 40.57 -22.30 -23.37
N SER A 3 40.94 -23.44 -22.79
CA SER A 3 39.97 -24.41 -22.26
C SER A 3 39.86 -24.23 -20.76
N LYS A 4 38.95 -23.36 -20.32
CA LYS A 4 38.40 -23.48 -18.98
C LYS A 4 37.49 -24.70 -18.98
N THR A 5 37.85 -25.74 -18.24
CA THR A 5 37.06 -26.98 -18.14
C THR A 5 36.28 -27.04 -16.84
N VAL A 6 35.05 -27.55 -16.90
CA VAL A 6 34.23 -27.83 -15.72
C VAL A 6 34.77 -29.08 -15.04
N ARG A 7 34.94 -29.03 -13.72
CA ARG A 7 35.34 -30.20 -12.92
C ARG A 7 34.23 -31.26 -12.93
N THR A 8 34.59 -32.53 -12.98
CA THR A 8 33.63 -33.64 -12.86
C THR A 8 32.88 -33.57 -11.52
N ARG A 9 31.54 -33.67 -11.57
CA ARG A 9 30.60 -33.47 -10.44
C ARG A 9 30.49 -32.03 -9.90
N TYR A 10 30.94 -31.01 -10.63
CA TYR A 10 30.72 -29.61 -10.26
C TYR A 10 29.52 -29.01 -11.00
N ASN A 11 28.73 -28.17 -10.33
CA ASN A 11 27.56 -27.53 -10.96
C ASN A 11 28.05 -26.56 -12.05
N PRO A 12 27.73 -26.80 -13.34
CA PRO A 12 28.19 -25.95 -14.43
C PRO A 12 27.66 -24.51 -14.34
N ALA A 13 26.49 -24.28 -13.74
CA ALA A 13 25.96 -22.93 -13.55
C ALA A 13 26.79 -22.11 -12.56
N THR A 14 27.15 -22.72 -11.42
CA THR A 14 28.02 -22.09 -10.40
C THR A 14 29.42 -21.84 -10.95
N TRP A 15 29.96 -22.81 -11.70
CA TRP A 15 31.24 -22.66 -12.39
C TRP A 15 31.26 -21.50 -13.38
N MET A 16 30.17 -21.31 -14.15
CA MET A 16 30.07 -20.19 -15.08
C MET A 16 30.06 -18.84 -14.35
N LEU A 17 29.33 -18.73 -13.21
CA LEU A 17 29.30 -17.50 -12.40
C LEU A 17 30.68 -17.12 -11.84
N GLU A 18 31.46 -18.12 -11.41
CA GLU A 18 32.85 -17.95 -11.01
C GLU A 18 33.73 -17.52 -12.18
N CYS A 19 33.55 -18.13 -13.36
CA CYS A 19 34.31 -17.80 -14.56
C CYS A 19 34.08 -16.37 -15.07
N ILE A 20 32.85 -15.85 -14.98
CA ILE A 20 32.48 -14.49 -15.40
C ILE A 20 32.68 -13.43 -14.30
N GLY A 21 33.06 -13.85 -13.09
CA GLY A 21 33.29 -12.93 -11.96
C GLY A 21 32.02 -12.30 -11.37
N ALA A 22 30.83 -12.84 -11.66
CA ALA A 22 29.57 -12.35 -11.14
C ALA A 22 29.36 -12.80 -9.69
N GLY A 23 30.01 -12.11 -8.74
CA GLY A 23 29.60 -12.12 -7.32
C GLY A 23 30.43 -12.94 -6.33
N VAL A 24 31.56 -13.55 -6.72
CA VAL A 24 32.41 -14.31 -5.78
C VAL A 24 33.89 -13.97 -5.94
N GLY A 25 34.41 -13.18 -5.00
CA GLY A 25 35.85 -13.04 -4.71
C GLY A 25 36.69 -12.32 -5.78
N HIS A 26 37.49 -11.35 -5.36
CA HIS A 26 38.47 -10.63 -6.18
C HIS A 26 39.69 -11.52 -6.56
N GLY A 27 39.46 -12.71 -7.11
CA GLY A 27 40.46 -13.77 -7.21
C GLY A 27 41.05 -14.04 -8.58
N SER A 28 40.47 -13.52 -9.67
CA SER A 28 40.98 -13.83 -11.00
C SER A 28 40.90 -12.63 -11.92
N GLN A 29 42.07 -12.01 -12.14
CA GLN A 29 42.38 -11.22 -13.33
C GLN A 29 42.30 -12.12 -14.58
N ASP A 30 41.10 -12.57 -14.93
CA ASP A 30 40.91 -13.28 -16.19
C ASP A 30 40.68 -12.26 -17.30
N SER A 31 41.69 -12.11 -18.15
CA SER A 31 41.80 -11.11 -19.21
C SER A 31 40.97 -11.46 -20.46
N MET A 32 39.94 -12.29 -20.33
CA MET A 32 39.11 -12.74 -21.44
C MET A 32 37.80 -11.97 -21.43
N ASP A 33 37.57 -11.17 -22.47
CA ASP A 33 36.29 -10.53 -22.71
C ASP A 33 35.30 -11.58 -23.27
N PHE A 34 34.47 -12.13 -22.38
CA PHE A 34 33.42 -13.07 -22.75
C PHE A 34 32.39 -12.48 -23.72
N VAL A 35 32.18 -11.16 -23.69
CA VAL A 35 31.24 -10.47 -24.57
C VAL A 35 31.77 -10.51 -26.01
N ASP A 36 33.03 -10.14 -26.21
CA ASP A 36 33.65 -10.15 -27.54
C ASP A 36 33.86 -11.57 -28.07
N TYR A 37 34.18 -12.53 -27.20
CA TYR A 37 34.24 -13.94 -27.60
C TYR A 37 32.87 -14.48 -28.04
N PHE A 38 31.79 -14.16 -27.30
CA PHE A 38 30.44 -14.56 -27.68
C PHE A 38 30.00 -13.92 -28.99
N LYS A 39 30.23 -12.62 -29.18
CA LYS A 39 29.88 -11.90 -30.42
C LYS A 39 30.51 -12.51 -31.67
N ASN A 40 31.79 -12.92 -31.57
CA ASN A 40 32.52 -13.55 -32.68
C ASN A 40 32.24 -15.05 -32.85
N SER A 41 31.46 -15.65 -31.95
CA SER A 41 31.19 -17.09 -31.98
C SER A 41 30.16 -17.46 -33.07
N PRO A 42 30.22 -18.68 -33.61
CA PRO A 42 29.19 -19.18 -34.54
C PRO A 42 27.81 -19.28 -33.88
N TYR A 43 27.74 -19.35 -32.54
CA TYR A 43 26.50 -19.37 -31.79
C TYR A 43 25.77 -18.03 -31.86
N ASN A 44 26.48 -16.90 -31.79
CA ASN A 44 25.86 -15.60 -31.95
C ASN A 44 25.30 -15.43 -33.37
N GLN A 45 26.06 -15.83 -34.41
CA GLN A 45 25.58 -15.80 -35.80
C GLN A 45 24.30 -16.65 -35.99
N LEU A 46 24.24 -17.82 -35.38
CA LEU A 46 23.05 -18.68 -35.41
C LEU A 46 21.88 -18.05 -34.61
N LEU A 47 22.16 -17.38 -33.50
CA LEU A 47 21.14 -16.72 -32.68
C LEU A 47 20.56 -15.50 -33.43
N GLU A 48 21.41 -14.67 -34.03
CA GLU A 48 21.00 -13.57 -34.91
C GLU A 48 20.18 -14.07 -36.10
N THR A 49 20.61 -15.15 -36.75
CA THR A 49 19.85 -15.79 -37.84
C THR A 49 18.48 -16.27 -37.37
N ASN A 50 18.38 -16.85 -36.17
CA ASN A 50 17.10 -17.29 -35.61
C ASN A 50 16.21 -16.11 -35.21
N VAL A 51 16.77 -15.06 -34.62
CA VAL A 51 16.03 -13.86 -34.22
C VAL A 51 15.50 -13.11 -35.45
N ALA A 52 16.25 -13.12 -36.55
CA ALA A 52 15.86 -12.54 -37.84
C ALA A 52 14.82 -13.37 -38.63
N LYS A 53 14.46 -14.59 -38.19
CA LYS A 53 13.39 -15.35 -38.83
C LYS A 53 12.05 -14.64 -38.66
N GLU A 54 11.25 -14.68 -39.71
CA GLU A 54 9.90 -14.15 -39.73
C GLU A 54 9.04 -14.79 -38.63
N GLY A 55 8.28 -13.97 -37.92
CA GLY A 55 7.43 -14.39 -36.80
C GLY A 55 8.08 -14.28 -35.41
N ILE A 56 9.36 -13.92 -35.31
CA ILE A 56 10.05 -13.72 -34.02
C ILE A 56 10.24 -12.23 -33.71
N THR A 57 10.97 -11.50 -34.54
CA THR A 57 11.18 -10.03 -34.37
C THR A 57 10.55 -9.20 -35.46
N THR A 58 10.29 -9.80 -36.62
CA THR A 58 9.55 -9.21 -37.72
C THR A 58 8.22 -9.92 -37.87
N PRO A 59 7.11 -9.19 -38.09
CA PRO A 59 5.81 -9.81 -38.29
C PRO A 59 5.84 -10.68 -39.55
N SER A 60 5.39 -11.94 -39.42
CA SER A 60 5.25 -12.85 -40.55
C SER A 60 3.97 -12.54 -41.33
N PRO A 61 3.93 -12.68 -42.66
CA PRO A 61 2.72 -12.48 -43.46
C PRO A 61 1.53 -13.36 -43.03
N ASP A 62 1.80 -14.54 -42.45
CA ASP A 62 0.78 -15.52 -42.06
C ASP A 62 0.27 -15.34 -40.61
N LEU A 63 1.01 -14.61 -39.77
CA LEU A 63 0.70 -14.44 -38.34
C LEU A 63 0.66 -12.94 -38.00
N PRO A 64 -0.53 -12.37 -37.75
CA PRO A 64 -0.64 -10.97 -37.37
C PRO A 64 0.11 -10.70 -36.06
N GLU A 65 0.74 -9.53 -35.96
CA GLU A 65 1.47 -9.11 -34.77
C GLU A 65 0.53 -9.08 -33.55
N VAL A 66 0.97 -9.71 -32.44
CA VAL A 66 0.23 -9.67 -31.17
C VAL A 66 0.43 -8.29 -30.54
N MET A 67 -0.42 -7.35 -30.95
CA MET A 67 -0.41 -5.99 -30.42
C MET A 67 -1.22 -5.91 -29.12
N PHE A 68 -0.54 -5.72 -28.00
CA PHE A 68 -1.18 -5.40 -26.72
C PHE A 68 -1.67 -3.94 -26.71
N GLY A 69 -2.78 -3.67 -27.40
CA GLY A 69 -3.31 -2.31 -27.57
C GLY A 69 -3.90 -1.71 -26.29
N LYS A 70 -4.20 -2.52 -25.27
CA LYS A 70 -4.76 -2.05 -24.00
C LYS A 70 -3.74 -2.21 -22.88
N LYS A 71 -3.53 -1.12 -22.13
CA LYS A 71 -2.72 -1.13 -20.90
C LYS A 71 -3.20 -2.16 -19.87
N ARG A 72 -4.48 -2.57 -19.92
CA ARG A 72 -5.09 -3.58 -19.03
C ARG A 72 -6.12 -4.40 -19.81
N GLU A 73 -6.08 -5.72 -19.63
CA GLU A 73 -6.97 -6.66 -20.34
C GLU A 73 -8.39 -6.70 -19.76
N ALA A 74 -8.53 -6.59 -18.44
CA ALA A 74 -9.83 -6.67 -17.77
C ALA A 74 -10.64 -5.37 -17.92
N SER A 75 -11.97 -5.50 -18.08
CA SER A 75 -12.87 -4.34 -18.04
C SER A 75 -12.90 -3.70 -16.64
N SER A 76 -13.10 -2.37 -16.58
CA SER A 76 -13.08 -1.61 -15.32
C SER A 76 -14.08 -2.12 -14.28
N MET A 77 -15.26 -2.56 -14.71
CA MET A 77 -16.29 -3.14 -13.82
C MET A 77 -15.83 -4.47 -13.19
N THR A 78 -15.13 -5.29 -13.98
CA THR A 78 -14.58 -6.56 -13.50
C THR A 78 -13.46 -6.32 -12.49
N GLN A 79 -12.56 -5.37 -12.79
CA GLN A 79 -11.51 -4.94 -11.86
C GLN A 79 -12.13 -4.47 -10.53
N MET A 80 -13.15 -3.61 -10.58
CA MET A 80 -13.84 -3.12 -9.38
C MET A 80 -14.42 -4.27 -8.54
N LYS A 81 -15.20 -5.18 -9.15
CA LYS A 81 -15.85 -6.29 -8.43
C LYS A 81 -14.85 -7.17 -7.68
N PHE A 82 -13.74 -7.54 -8.34
CA PHE A 82 -12.73 -8.38 -7.72
C PHE A 82 -11.97 -7.66 -6.60
N VAL A 83 -11.60 -6.39 -6.82
CA VAL A 83 -10.87 -5.62 -5.80
C VAL A 83 -11.76 -5.36 -4.59
N VAL A 84 -13.02 -4.95 -4.79
CA VAL A 84 -14.00 -4.75 -3.70
C VAL A 84 -14.24 -6.05 -2.93
N GLY A 85 -14.51 -7.15 -3.61
CA GLY A 85 -14.71 -8.45 -2.97
C GLY A 85 -13.49 -8.89 -2.15
N ARG A 86 -12.28 -8.67 -2.68
CA ARG A 86 -11.02 -8.95 -1.97
C ARG A 86 -10.94 -8.17 -0.66
N PHE A 87 -11.21 -6.87 -0.68
CA PHE A 87 -11.15 -6.04 0.52
C PHE A 87 -12.18 -6.47 1.57
N PHE A 88 -13.43 -6.75 1.19
CA PHE A 88 -14.43 -7.26 2.14
C PHE A 88 -14.01 -8.58 2.79
N GLN A 89 -13.48 -9.52 2.00
CA GLN A 89 -12.97 -10.80 2.53
C GLN A 89 -11.76 -10.62 3.45
N MET A 90 -10.85 -9.70 3.09
CA MET A 90 -9.66 -9.40 3.90
C MET A 90 -10.04 -8.83 5.27
N TYR A 91 -10.95 -7.86 5.30
CA TYR A 91 -11.45 -7.29 6.55
C TYR A 91 -12.19 -8.32 7.40
N TRP A 92 -12.99 -9.19 6.76
CA TRP A 92 -13.69 -10.26 7.45
C TRP A 92 -12.74 -11.30 8.08
N ARG A 93 -11.66 -11.66 7.37
CA ARG A 93 -10.66 -12.63 7.86
C ARG A 93 -9.73 -12.07 8.95
N THR A 94 -9.74 -10.76 9.19
CA THR A 94 -8.88 -10.09 10.17
C THR A 94 -9.70 -9.53 11.33
N PRO A 95 -10.35 -10.38 12.16
CA PRO A 95 -11.25 -9.92 13.22
C PRO A 95 -10.52 -9.17 14.34
N SER A 96 -9.22 -9.40 14.53
CA SER A 96 -8.40 -8.71 15.53
C SER A 96 -8.46 -7.19 15.38
N TYR A 97 -8.45 -6.69 14.14
CA TYR A 97 -8.58 -5.28 13.82
C TYR A 97 -9.94 -4.71 14.24
N SER A 98 -11.03 -5.38 13.81
CA SER A 98 -12.40 -4.94 14.09
C SER A 98 -12.75 -5.00 15.57
N LEU A 99 -12.29 -6.03 16.29
CA LEU A 99 -12.50 -6.18 17.74
C LEU A 99 -11.76 -5.12 18.55
N THR A 100 -10.51 -4.84 18.21
CA THR A 100 -9.72 -3.80 18.89
C THR A 100 -10.39 -2.44 18.76
N ARG A 101 -10.94 -2.13 17.57
CA ARG A 101 -11.64 -0.87 17.35
C ARG A 101 -12.95 -0.78 18.14
N MET A 102 -13.72 -1.87 18.22
CA MET A 102 -14.92 -1.93 19.05
C MET A 102 -14.59 -1.73 20.54
N TYR A 103 -13.56 -2.41 21.04
CA TYR A 103 -13.11 -2.26 22.42
C TYR A 103 -12.70 -0.81 22.73
N LEU A 104 -11.90 -0.18 21.85
CA LEU A 104 -11.50 1.21 22.01
C LEU A 104 -12.71 2.15 21.98
N ALA A 105 -13.69 1.93 21.10
CA ALA A 105 -14.90 2.74 21.06
C ALA A 105 -15.73 2.66 22.35
N VAL A 106 -15.86 1.45 22.94
CA VAL A 106 -16.51 1.25 24.24
C VAL A 106 -15.73 1.96 25.35
N PHE A 107 -14.42 1.76 25.41
CA PHE A 107 -13.56 2.35 26.42
C PHE A 107 -13.58 3.88 26.38
N LEU A 108 -13.45 4.48 25.19
CA LEU A 108 -13.58 5.93 24.99
C LEU A 108 -14.97 6.44 25.36
N GLY A 109 -16.02 5.72 24.95
CA GLY A 109 -17.41 6.09 25.26
C GLY A 109 -17.66 6.13 26.76
N LEU A 110 -17.17 5.13 27.50
CA LEU A 110 -17.26 5.09 28.96
C LEU A 110 -16.40 6.15 29.62
N LEU A 111 -15.18 6.37 29.15
CA LEU A 111 -14.26 7.36 29.71
C LEU A 111 -14.85 8.77 29.60
N PHE A 112 -15.32 9.17 28.42
CA PHE A 112 -15.97 10.47 28.23
C PHE A 112 -17.34 10.56 28.89
N GLY A 113 -18.10 9.45 28.94
CA GLY A 113 -19.36 9.39 29.64
C GLY A 113 -19.21 9.58 31.15
N LEU A 114 -18.24 8.93 31.79
CA LEU A 114 -17.95 9.05 33.22
C LEU A 114 -17.53 10.47 33.62
N ILE A 115 -16.77 11.16 32.75
CA ILE A 115 -16.39 12.56 32.96
C ILE A 115 -17.63 13.47 33.09
N PHE A 116 -18.78 13.06 32.52
CA PHE A 116 -19.94 13.92 32.39
C PHE A 116 -21.15 13.55 33.27
N VAL A 117 -21.14 12.38 33.93
CA VAL A 117 -22.26 11.85 34.75
C VAL A 117 -22.77 12.81 35.85
N SER A 118 -22.07 13.90 36.17
CA SER A 118 -22.39 14.81 37.28
C SER A 118 -22.58 16.30 36.91
N ASN A 119 -22.77 16.69 35.65
CA ASN A 119 -22.96 18.10 35.28
C ASN A 119 -24.45 18.50 35.17
N ASP A 120 -25.10 18.75 36.32
CA ASP A 120 -26.44 19.36 36.40
C ASP A 120 -26.47 20.87 36.04
N SER A 121 -25.33 21.44 35.65
CA SER A 121 -25.11 22.89 35.54
C SER A 121 -25.12 23.41 34.10
N TYR A 122 -25.95 22.84 33.22
CA TYR A 122 -26.22 23.42 31.88
C TYR A 122 -26.99 24.75 31.91
N ALA A 123 -27.49 25.16 33.08
CA ALA A 123 -28.20 26.42 33.27
C ALA A 123 -27.29 27.67 33.20
N SER A 124 -25.97 27.51 33.30
CA SER A 124 -24.99 28.61 33.24
C SER A 124 -24.27 28.64 31.87
N TYR A 125 -24.00 29.84 31.35
CA TYR A 125 -23.22 30.04 30.11
C TYR A 125 -21.88 29.29 30.12
N SER A 126 -21.24 29.18 31.29
CA SER A 126 -19.98 28.44 31.46
C SER A 126 -20.17 26.93 31.30
N GLY A 127 -21.29 26.38 31.79
CA GLY A 127 -21.64 24.96 31.64
C GLY A 127 -21.98 24.60 30.20
N LEU A 128 -22.68 25.49 29.48
CA LEU A 128 -22.96 25.32 28.05
C LEU A 128 -21.67 25.27 27.22
N ASN A 129 -20.74 26.22 27.44
CA ASN A 129 -19.47 26.26 26.72
C ASN A 129 -18.60 25.01 27.00
N SER A 130 -18.59 24.55 28.26
CA SER A 130 -17.88 23.33 28.66
C SER A 130 -18.48 22.08 28.00
N GLY A 131 -19.82 22.00 27.91
CA GLY A 131 -20.54 20.92 27.22
C GLY A 131 -20.28 20.86 25.71
N VAL A 132 -20.20 22.02 25.05
CA VAL A 132 -19.81 22.08 23.63
C VAL A 132 -18.34 21.70 23.45
N GLY A 133 -17.46 22.17 24.32
CA GLY A 133 -16.02 21.87 24.29
C GLY A 133 -15.74 20.37 24.40
N ILE A 134 -16.36 19.67 25.35
CA ILE A 134 -16.16 18.23 25.51
C ILE A 134 -16.78 17.41 24.38
N ALA A 135 -17.91 17.85 23.82
CA ALA A 135 -18.49 17.22 22.63
C ALA A 135 -17.56 17.31 21.42
N LEU A 136 -16.85 18.44 21.27
CA LEU A 136 -15.87 18.63 20.21
C LEU A 136 -14.62 17.77 20.46
N MET A 137 -14.09 17.78 21.69
CA MET A 137 -12.90 17.00 22.06
C MET A 137 -13.12 15.48 21.96
N SER A 138 -14.27 14.98 22.41
CA SER A 138 -14.61 13.56 22.28
C SER A 138 -14.76 13.14 20.81
N SER A 139 -15.33 13.99 19.97
CA SER A 139 -15.44 13.76 18.51
C SER A 139 -14.06 13.70 17.84
N LEU A 140 -13.15 14.59 18.21
CA LEU A 140 -11.76 14.62 17.71
C LEU A 140 -10.99 13.37 18.16
N PHE A 141 -11.09 13.01 19.44
CA PHE A 141 -10.37 11.86 20.00
C PHE A 141 -10.87 10.53 19.42
N ASN A 142 -12.18 10.40 19.19
CA ASN A 142 -12.75 9.26 18.47
C ASN A 142 -12.21 9.17 17.03
N SER A 143 -12.15 10.30 16.31
CA SER A 143 -11.59 10.34 14.94
C SER A 143 -10.11 9.95 14.89
N MET A 144 -9.31 10.44 15.85
CA MET A 144 -7.89 10.10 15.97
C MET A 144 -7.69 8.61 16.27
N THR A 145 -8.54 8.02 17.12
CA THR A 145 -8.47 6.60 17.48
C THR A 145 -8.76 5.70 16.28
N VAL A 146 -9.77 6.05 15.47
CA VAL A 146 -10.06 5.32 14.23
C VAL A 146 -8.86 5.39 13.27
N PHE A 147 -8.25 6.56 13.12
CA PHE A 147 -7.05 6.73 12.28
C PHE A 147 -5.89 5.83 12.71
N GLN A 148 -5.54 5.84 14.01
CA GLN A 148 -4.42 5.04 14.52
C GLN A 148 -4.63 3.54 14.34
N SER A 149 -5.89 3.09 14.34
CA SER A 149 -6.20 1.69 14.07
C SER A 149 -5.93 1.27 12.62
N VAL A 150 -6.14 2.18 11.65
CA VAL A 150 -6.07 1.88 10.20
C VAL A 150 -4.63 1.87 9.67
N MET A 151 -3.73 2.60 10.33
CA MET A 151 -2.32 2.72 9.95
C MET A 151 -1.60 1.37 9.79
N PRO A 152 -1.58 0.45 10.79
CA PRO A 152 -0.87 -0.82 10.65
C PRO A 152 -1.44 -1.73 9.55
N LEU A 153 -2.75 -1.71 9.34
CA LEU A 153 -3.41 -2.47 8.28
C LEU A 153 -2.96 -2.00 6.89
N THR A 154 -2.86 -0.68 6.71
CA THR A 154 -2.40 -0.09 5.45
C THR A 154 -0.92 -0.40 5.20
N CYS A 155 -0.09 -0.40 6.25
CA CYS A 155 1.32 -0.77 6.12
C CYS A 155 1.51 -2.23 5.69
N ALA A 156 0.64 -3.15 6.10
CA ALA A 156 0.72 -4.56 5.68
C ALA A 156 0.33 -4.76 4.21
N GLU A 157 -0.69 -4.06 3.72
CA GLU A 157 -1.18 -4.19 2.33
C GLU A 157 -0.32 -3.47 1.29
N ARG A 158 0.66 -2.66 1.70
CA ARG A 158 1.46 -1.87 0.76
C ARG A 158 2.24 -2.74 -0.23
N GLU A 159 2.80 -3.86 0.23
CA GLU A 159 3.73 -4.67 -0.57
C GLU A 159 2.98 -5.41 -1.70
N SER A 160 1.76 -5.87 -1.41
CA SER A 160 0.88 -6.44 -2.42
C SER A 160 0.47 -5.38 -3.45
N PHE A 161 0.11 -4.17 -3.02
CA PHE A 161 -0.26 -3.08 -3.91
C PHE A 161 0.86 -2.70 -4.90
N TYR A 162 2.10 -2.51 -4.44
CA TYR A 162 3.20 -2.15 -5.34
C TYR A 162 3.50 -3.25 -6.35
N ARG A 163 3.42 -4.52 -5.93
CA ARG A 163 3.58 -5.66 -6.84
C ARG A 163 2.48 -5.70 -7.91
N GLU A 164 1.22 -5.50 -7.51
CA GLU A 164 0.06 -5.51 -8.40
C GLU A 164 0.02 -4.30 -9.34
N ARG A 165 0.59 -3.16 -8.91
CA ARG A 165 0.77 -1.98 -9.74
C ARG A 165 1.89 -2.17 -10.76
N ALA A 166 3.00 -2.83 -10.38
CA ALA A 166 4.07 -3.18 -11.32
C ALA A 166 3.57 -4.13 -12.43
N SER A 167 2.70 -5.09 -12.08
CA SER A 167 2.04 -5.97 -13.06
C SER A 167 0.85 -5.34 -13.79
N GLN A 168 0.52 -4.07 -13.53
CA GLN A 168 -0.60 -3.32 -14.13
C GLN A 168 -1.97 -4.04 -14.04
N THR A 169 -2.21 -4.83 -13.00
CA THR A 169 -3.38 -5.71 -12.90
C THR A 169 -4.72 -4.96 -12.79
N TYR A 170 -4.74 -3.82 -12.10
CA TYR A 170 -5.92 -2.95 -11.97
C TYR A 170 -5.54 -1.46 -11.85
N ASN A 171 -6.53 -0.58 -11.98
CA ASN A 171 -6.34 0.86 -11.75
C ASN A 171 -6.30 1.21 -10.25
N ALA A 172 -5.37 2.06 -9.82
CA ALA A 172 -5.25 2.50 -8.41
C ALA A 172 -6.52 3.14 -7.88
N PHE A 173 -7.32 3.79 -8.73
CA PHE A 173 -8.62 4.32 -8.35
C PHE A 173 -9.53 3.26 -7.70
N TRP A 174 -9.58 2.05 -8.26
CA TRP A 174 -10.42 0.97 -7.73
C TRP A 174 -9.92 0.43 -6.39
N TYR A 175 -8.61 0.52 -6.13
CA TYR A 175 -8.03 0.16 -4.85
C TYR A 175 -8.52 1.09 -3.74
N PHE A 176 -8.44 2.41 -3.96
CA PHE A 176 -8.90 3.40 -2.98
C PHE A 176 -10.40 3.32 -2.74
N MET A 177 -11.18 3.18 -3.81
CA MET A 177 -12.64 3.04 -3.69
C MET A 177 -13.01 1.78 -2.90
N ALA A 178 -12.35 0.66 -3.17
CA ALA A 178 -12.61 -0.60 -2.47
C ALA A 178 -12.19 -0.56 -0.99
N SER A 179 -11.05 0.06 -0.66
CA SER A 179 -10.64 0.22 0.73
C SER A 179 -11.63 1.08 1.52
N THR A 180 -12.07 2.20 0.96
CA THR A 180 -13.04 3.09 1.61
C THR A 180 -14.39 2.40 1.81
N LEU A 181 -14.86 1.68 0.78
CA LEU A 181 -16.14 0.98 0.84
C LEU A 181 -16.14 -0.15 1.89
N ALA A 182 -15.02 -0.87 2.01
CA ALA A 182 -14.86 -1.89 3.04
C ALA A 182 -14.81 -1.29 4.45
N GLU A 183 -14.29 -0.06 4.60
CA GLU A 183 -14.11 0.60 5.90
C GLU A 183 -15.40 1.22 6.46
N LEU A 184 -16.32 1.67 5.59
CA LEU A 184 -17.62 2.27 5.95
C LEU A 184 -18.46 1.49 6.99
N PRO A 185 -18.79 0.19 6.80
CA PRO A 185 -19.67 -0.53 7.75
C PRO A 185 -19.04 -0.64 9.14
N TYR A 186 -17.72 -0.81 9.16
CA TYR A 186 -16.91 -0.92 10.35
C TYR A 186 -16.87 0.41 11.12
N CYS A 187 -16.61 1.53 10.43
CA CYS A 187 -16.68 2.86 11.03
C CYS A 187 -18.06 3.18 11.59
N PHE A 188 -19.13 2.82 10.86
CA PHE A 188 -20.51 3.04 11.30
C PHE A 188 -20.85 2.26 12.58
N ILE A 189 -20.47 0.99 12.68
CA ILE A 189 -20.73 0.20 13.90
C ILE A 189 -19.94 0.77 15.10
N SER A 190 -18.68 1.16 14.87
CA SER A 190 -17.83 1.73 15.91
C SER A 190 -18.36 3.08 16.44
N SER A 191 -18.80 3.96 15.54
CA SER A 191 -19.39 5.25 15.91
C SER A 191 -20.73 5.06 16.62
N LEU A 192 -21.55 4.09 16.18
CA LEU A 192 -22.82 3.78 16.80
C LEU A 192 -22.65 3.33 18.26
N ILE A 193 -21.71 2.41 18.53
CA ILE A 193 -21.40 1.96 19.89
C ILE A 193 -20.99 3.13 20.78
N PHE A 194 -20.10 4.00 20.29
CA PHE A 194 -19.65 5.18 21.02
C PHE A 194 -20.80 6.14 21.34
N VAL A 195 -21.63 6.47 20.36
CA VAL A 195 -22.75 7.40 20.54
C VAL A 195 -23.81 6.83 21.46
N VAL A 196 -24.11 5.52 21.38
CA VAL A 196 -25.07 4.88 22.30
C VAL A 196 -24.61 5.06 23.75
N ILE A 197 -23.37 4.72 24.07
CA ILE A 197 -22.84 4.85 25.44
C ILE A 197 -22.84 6.31 25.89
N PHE A 198 -22.30 7.20 25.05
CA PHE A 198 -22.20 8.63 25.36
C PHE A 198 -23.57 9.28 25.54
N PHE A 199 -24.55 8.94 24.69
CA PHE A 199 -25.90 9.50 24.73
C PHE A 199 -26.64 9.11 26.01
N PHE A 200 -26.57 7.84 26.41
CA PHE A 200 -27.19 7.37 27.65
C PHE A 200 -26.53 7.98 28.90
N MET A 201 -25.20 8.15 28.92
CA MET A 201 -24.50 8.71 30.08
C MET A 201 -24.67 10.22 30.24
N VAL A 202 -24.84 10.96 29.13
CA VAL A 202 -25.07 12.42 29.18
C VAL A 202 -26.55 12.77 29.38
N GLY A 203 -27.47 11.82 29.18
CA GLY A 203 -28.91 12.04 29.41
C GLY A 203 -29.57 12.95 28.39
N PHE A 204 -29.01 13.09 27.18
CA PHE A 204 -29.65 13.87 26.13
C PHE A 204 -31.00 13.22 25.72
N SER A 205 -32.05 14.03 25.59
CA SER A 205 -33.35 13.60 25.06
C SER A 205 -33.47 13.95 23.57
N GLY A 206 -33.88 12.99 22.73
CA GLY A 206 -34.26 13.22 21.33
C GLY A 206 -33.64 12.25 20.32
N PHE A 207 -34.50 11.63 19.51
CA PHE A 207 -34.10 10.70 18.45
C PHE A 207 -33.36 11.40 17.30
N GLU A 208 -33.78 12.62 16.94
CA GLU A 208 -33.11 13.39 15.90
C GLU A 208 -31.70 13.83 16.30
N THR A 209 -31.52 14.22 17.57
CA THR A 209 -30.22 14.57 18.13
C THR A 209 -29.27 13.38 18.13
N PHE A 210 -29.78 12.18 18.43
CA PHE A 210 -29.02 10.93 18.35
C PHE A 210 -28.57 10.63 16.92
N PHE A 211 -29.50 10.59 15.95
CA PHE A 211 -29.17 10.31 14.55
C PHE A 211 -28.24 11.35 13.94
N ARG A 212 -28.45 12.64 14.24
CA ARG A 212 -27.58 13.73 13.77
C ARG A 212 -26.17 13.63 14.35
N ARG A 213 -26.01 13.23 15.61
CA ARG A 213 -24.67 13.02 16.21
C ARG A 213 -23.98 11.82 15.60
N CYS A 214 -24.71 10.71 15.44
CA CYS A 214 -24.21 9.47 14.83
C CYS A 214 -23.77 9.68 13.38
N SER A 215 -24.59 10.34 12.57
CA SER A 215 -24.24 10.65 11.19
C SER A 215 -23.05 11.60 11.14
N CYS A 216 -23.05 12.71 11.90
CA CYS A 216 -21.94 13.67 11.91
C CYS A 216 -20.59 13.02 12.28
N LEU A 217 -20.56 12.18 13.33
CA LEU A 217 -19.35 11.47 13.75
C LEU A 217 -18.88 10.45 12.71
N THR A 218 -19.81 9.74 12.07
CA THR A 218 -19.47 8.78 11.02
C THR A 218 -18.94 9.51 9.79
N TRP A 219 -19.55 10.63 9.40
CA TRP A 219 -19.11 11.46 8.28
C TRP A 219 -17.76 12.13 8.57
N MET A 220 -17.52 12.66 9.77
CA MET A 220 -16.20 13.18 10.16
C MET A 220 -15.13 12.09 10.14
N SER A 221 -15.42 10.92 10.72
CA SER A 221 -14.45 9.81 10.75
C SER A 221 -14.15 9.28 9.34
N THR A 222 -15.16 9.17 8.47
CA THR A 222 -15.01 8.74 7.08
C THR A 222 -14.30 9.80 6.23
N ALA A 223 -14.61 11.08 6.41
CA ALA A 223 -13.91 12.17 5.75
C ALA A 223 -12.44 12.19 6.18
N TYR A 224 -12.16 11.96 7.46
CA TYR A 224 -10.79 11.90 7.99
C TYR A 224 -10.01 10.71 7.39
N THR A 225 -10.59 9.51 7.35
CA THR A 225 -9.91 8.35 6.72
C THR A 225 -9.80 8.44 5.21
N ALA A 226 -10.68 9.19 4.53
CA ALA A 226 -10.62 9.49 3.11
C ALA A 226 -9.54 10.54 2.77
N ILE A 227 -9.47 11.65 3.52
CA ILE A 227 -8.48 12.72 3.34
C ILE A 227 -7.06 12.20 3.59
N TYR A 228 -6.85 11.45 4.68
CA TYR A 228 -5.55 10.83 4.95
C TYR A 228 -5.35 9.51 4.19
N GLY A 229 -6.40 8.98 3.58
CA GLY A 229 -6.35 7.93 2.57
C GLY A 229 -5.56 8.35 1.33
N ASP A 230 -5.66 9.63 0.98
CA ASP A 230 -4.92 10.28 -0.11
C ASP A 230 -3.43 10.53 0.25
N GLN A 231 -3.07 10.50 1.54
CA GLN A 231 -1.67 10.51 1.99
C GLN A 231 -1.02 9.11 2.05
N ARG A 232 -1.80 8.03 1.85
CA ARG A 232 -1.27 6.65 1.83
C ARG A 232 -0.17 6.43 0.79
N PRO A 233 -0.08 7.12 -0.36
CA PRO A 233 1.11 7.06 -1.22
C PRO A 233 2.19 8.12 -0.88
N THR A 234 1.82 9.35 -0.48
CA THR A 234 2.79 10.46 -0.35
C THR A 234 3.60 10.45 0.95
N CYS A 235 2.99 10.08 2.09
CA CYS A 235 3.74 9.91 3.34
C CYS A 235 4.67 8.68 3.29
N ILE A 236 4.39 7.74 2.37
CA ILE A 236 5.18 6.52 2.14
C ILE A 236 6.46 6.81 1.34
N ASP A 237 6.43 7.71 0.36
CA ASP A 237 7.63 8.13 -0.39
C ASP A 237 8.61 8.90 0.52
N GLU A 238 8.11 9.69 1.47
CA GLU A 238 8.93 10.43 2.43
C GLU A 238 9.59 9.50 3.47
N LEU A 239 8.88 8.46 3.94
CA LEU A 239 9.44 7.43 4.82
C LEU A 239 10.41 6.48 4.08
N LEU A 240 10.12 6.10 2.84
CA LEU A 240 11.04 5.33 2.00
C LEU A 240 12.30 6.14 1.69
N SER A 241 12.18 7.43 1.36
CA SER A 241 13.33 8.34 1.23
C SER A 241 14.16 8.38 2.53
N SER A 242 13.53 8.39 3.70
CA SER A 242 14.25 8.40 4.98
C SER A 242 14.98 7.07 5.28
N HIS A 243 14.35 5.92 5.01
CA HIS A 243 14.91 4.58 5.31
C HIS A 243 15.86 4.07 4.23
N VAL A 244 15.58 4.36 2.96
CA VAL A 244 16.46 4.11 1.82
C VAL A 244 17.61 5.12 1.85
N GLY A 245 17.37 6.38 2.20
CA GLY A 245 18.41 7.39 2.42
C GLY A 245 19.40 7.00 3.52
N THR A 246 18.94 6.45 4.64
CA THR A 246 19.84 5.94 5.70
C THR A 246 20.56 4.63 5.34
N ARG A 247 19.96 3.76 4.51
CA ARG A 247 20.63 2.52 4.04
C ARG A 247 21.58 2.75 2.86
N LEU A 248 21.26 3.67 1.94
CA LEU A 248 22.11 4.05 0.81
C LEU A 248 23.29 4.92 1.26
N ALA A 249 23.08 5.84 2.23
CA ALA A 249 24.18 6.62 2.81
C ALA A 249 25.25 5.76 3.51
N LYS A 250 24.89 4.55 3.94
CA LYS A 250 25.85 3.56 4.49
C LYS A 250 26.55 2.69 3.45
N ARG A 251 26.16 2.72 2.16
CA ARG A 251 26.67 1.76 1.14
C ARG A 251 27.14 2.35 -0.18
N VAL A 252 26.91 3.63 -0.49
CA VAL A 252 27.09 4.09 -1.88
C VAL A 252 28.00 5.32 -1.99
N ASN A 253 29.07 5.14 -2.76
CA ASN A 253 30.02 6.17 -3.22
C ASN A 253 29.27 7.24 -4.06
N PRO A 254 29.72 8.51 -4.08
CA PRO A 254 28.92 9.68 -4.51
C PRO A 254 28.52 9.74 -6.00
N ILE A 255 28.83 8.73 -6.81
CA ILE A 255 28.59 8.73 -8.27
C ILE A 255 27.19 8.19 -8.61
N THR A 256 26.59 7.34 -7.77
CA THR A 256 25.30 6.69 -8.08
C THR A 256 24.08 7.56 -7.75
N THR A 257 24.24 8.59 -6.92
CA THR A 257 23.15 9.49 -6.49
C THR A 257 22.59 10.35 -7.64
N VAL A 258 23.38 10.60 -8.68
CA VAL A 258 22.98 11.44 -9.83
C VAL A 258 22.08 10.69 -10.83
N ALA A 259 22.08 9.36 -10.83
CA ALA A 259 21.29 8.58 -11.77
C ALA A 259 19.82 8.43 -11.33
N VAL A 260 19.56 8.40 -10.02
CA VAL A 260 18.21 8.21 -9.47
C VAL A 260 17.37 9.50 -9.60
N SER A 261 17.98 10.67 -9.39
CA SER A 261 17.26 11.96 -9.49
C SER A 261 16.78 12.32 -10.89
N LYS A 262 17.37 11.75 -11.95
CA LYS A 262 16.94 11.98 -13.34
C LYS A 262 15.71 11.17 -13.76
N LEU A 263 15.36 10.10 -13.04
CA LEU A 263 14.17 9.29 -13.36
C LEU A 263 12.89 9.84 -12.71
N GLU A 264 13.02 10.65 -11.66
CA GLU A 264 11.90 11.19 -10.90
C GLU A 264 11.26 12.45 -11.53
N MET A 265 11.95 13.13 -12.45
CA MET A 265 11.44 14.32 -13.14
C MET A 265 10.66 14.04 -14.44
N ARG A 266 10.30 12.79 -14.74
CA ARG A 266 9.63 12.43 -16.01
C ARG A 266 8.31 11.65 -15.91
N SER A 267 7.63 11.65 -14.76
CA SER A 267 6.26 11.13 -14.63
C SER A 267 5.31 12.16 -14.03
#